data_AF-A0A8X6L3A2-F1
#
_entry.id   AF-A0A8X6L3A2-F1
#
_cell.length_a   1.000
_cell.length_b   1.000
_cell.length_c   1.000
_cell.angle_alpha   90.00
_cell.angle_beta   90.00
_cell.angle_gamma   90.00
#
_symmetry.space_group_name_H-M   'P 1'
#
loop_
_entity.id
_entity.type
_entity.pdbx_description
1 polymer ?
#
loop_
_entity_poly.entity_id
_entity_poly.type
_entity_poly.pdbx_seq_one_letter_code
_entity_poly.pdbx_strand_id
1 'polypeptide(L)'
;MQDNEVDNMFDRFPENHRYRVVEYFLNWPLQGIFLDFIERFQNRISNETYLDLFKFILYERIEKELLDHQYVPLVKQFWSSLSEETKSFLMQDRHYQCIAYILNSDDKDPIPNNLIDFFRCRELL
;
A
#
# COMPACT_ATOMS: atom_id res chain seq x y z
N MET A 1 6.94 -29.67 -1.18
CA MET A 1 5.57 -30.04 -1.59
C MET A 1 4.49 -29.23 -0.89
N GLN A 2 4.74 -28.59 0.26
CA GLN A 2 3.75 -27.75 0.97
C GLN A 2 3.55 -26.34 0.38
N ASP A 3 4.56 -25.74 -0.27
CA ASP A 3 4.44 -24.36 -0.78
C ASP A 3 3.36 -24.17 -1.87
N ASN A 4 3.15 -25.19 -2.70
CA ASN A 4 2.16 -25.14 -3.79
C ASN A 4 0.71 -25.10 -3.30
N GLU A 5 0.39 -25.64 -2.11
CA GLU A 5 -0.98 -25.60 -1.59
C GLU A 5 -1.36 -24.22 -1.09
N VAL A 6 -0.44 -23.53 -0.41
CA VAL A 6 -0.64 -22.17 0.08
C VAL A 6 -0.79 -21.20 -1.10
N ASP A 7 0.06 -21.35 -2.12
CA ASP A 7 -0.01 -20.52 -3.32
C ASP A 7 -1.32 -20.74 -4.09
N ASN A 8 -1.81 -21.98 -4.18
CA ASN A 8 -3.09 -22.27 -4.84
C ASN A 8 -4.30 -21.85 -3.99
N MET A 9 -4.14 -21.63 -2.69
CA MET A 9 -5.22 -21.21 -1.81
C MET A 9 -5.56 -19.73 -2.00
N PHE A 10 -4.56 -18.88 -2.26
CA PHE A 10 -4.79 -17.46 -2.47
C PHE A 10 -5.72 -17.20 -3.67
N ASP A 11 -5.48 -17.89 -4.79
CA ASP A 11 -6.26 -17.73 -6.02
C ASP A 11 -7.70 -18.27 -5.92
N ARG A 12 -8.02 -19.03 -4.86
CA ARG A 12 -9.39 -19.50 -4.61
C ARG A 12 -10.28 -18.41 -4.00
N PHE A 13 -9.70 -17.33 -3.50
CA PHE A 13 -10.46 -16.22 -2.94
C PHE A 13 -10.83 -15.21 -4.04
N PRO A 14 -12.07 -14.71 -4.07
CA PRO A 14 -12.42 -13.57 -4.90
C PRO A 14 -11.49 -12.39 -4.60
N GLU A 15 -11.21 -11.54 -5.58
CA GLU A 15 -10.27 -10.41 -5.46
C GLU A 15 -10.56 -9.51 -4.25
N ASN A 16 -11.83 -9.21 -3.97
CA ASN A 16 -12.25 -8.43 -2.80
C ASN A 16 -11.87 -9.10 -1.46
N HIS A 17 -11.80 -10.43 -1.41
CA HIS A 17 -11.38 -11.18 -0.23
C HIS A 17 -9.86 -11.23 -0.12
N ARG A 18 -9.16 -11.33 -1.25
CA ARG A 18 -7.70 -11.22 -1.33
C ARG A 18 -7.23 -9.87 -0.80
N TYR A 19 -7.88 -8.78 -1.22
CA TYR A 19 -7.64 -7.43 -0.70
C TYR A 19 -7.75 -7.36 0.82
N ARG A 20 -8.86 -7.85 1.40
CA ARG A 20 -9.08 -7.83 2.86
C ARG A 20 -8.04 -8.62 3.65
N VAL A 21 -7.56 -9.74 3.09
CA VAL A 21 -6.50 -10.53 3.71
C VAL A 21 -5.18 -9.76 3.71
N VAL A 22 -4.83 -9.11 2.60
CA VAL A 22 -3.62 -8.30 2.50
C VAL A 22 -3.70 -7.06 3.41
N GLU A 23 -4.86 -6.41 3.44
CA GLU A 23 -5.15 -5.26 4.30
C GLU A 23 -4.97 -5.60 5.80
N TYR A 24 -5.34 -6.82 6.21
CA TYR A 24 -5.13 -7.27 7.59
C TYR A 24 -3.66 -7.21 8.02
N PHE A 25 -2.74 -7.59 7.12
CA PHE A 25 -1.30 -7.59 7.41
C PHE A 25 -0.68 -6.18 7.45
N LEU A 26 -1.40 -5.14 7.01
CA LEU A 26 -0.95 -3.75 7.16
C LEU A 26 -1.02 -3.24 8.62
N ASN A 27 -1.71 -3.95 9.51
CA ASN A 27 -1.76 -3.59 10.92
C ASN A 27 -0.43 -3.91 11.60
N TRP A 28 0.08 -2.99 12.43
CA TRP A 28 1.18 -3.30 13.33
C TRP A 28 0.81 -4.46 14.27
N PRO A 29 1.70 -5.44 14.54
CA PRO A 29 3.10 -5.57 14.10
C PRO A 29 3.31 -6.45 12.86
N LEU A 30 2.28 -6.69 12.05
CA LEU A 30 2.29 -7.67 10.96
C LEU A 30 2.87 -7.12 9.63
N GLN A 31 3.38 -5.89 9.62
CA GLN A 31 3.85 -5.21 8.41
C GLN A 31 4.97 -5.95 7.68
N GLY A 32 5.83 -6.68 8.40
CA GLY A 32 6.84 -7.55 7.76
C GLY A 32 6.20 -8.67 6.94
N ILE A 33 5.15 -9.31 7.48
CA ILE A 33 4.38 -10.35 6.77
C ILE A 33 3.69 -9.76 5.54
N PHE A 34 3.22 -8.51 5.62
CA PHE A 34 2.67 -7.81 4.46
C PHE A 34 3.70 -7.69 3.34
N LEU A 35 4.93 -7.25 3.64
CA LEU A 35 5.97 -7.10 2.62
C LEU A 35 6.36 -8.45 1.99
N ASP A 36 6.55 -9.48 2.81
CA ASP A 36 6.81 -10.84 2.34
C ASP A 36 5.68 -11.35 1.42
N PHE A 37 4.44 -11.03 1.79
CA PHE A 37 3.26 -11.39 1.00
C PHE A 37 3.27 -10.70 -0.37
N ILE A 38 3.50 -9.39 -0.41
CA ILE A 38 3.57 -8.64 -1.67
C ILE A 38 4.67 -9.21 -2.56
N GLU A 39 5.88 -9.40 -2.02
CA GLU A 39 7.01 -9.93 -2.79
C GLU A 39 6.68 -11.28 -3.43
N ARG A 40 6.06 -12.19 -2.65
CA ARG A 40 5.70 -13.54 -3.08
C ARG A 40 4.56 -13.56 -4.11
N PHE A 41 3.55 -12.72 -3.94
CA PHE A 41 2.31 -12.76 -4.73
C PHE A 41 2.19 -11.64 -5.76
N GLN A 42 3.27 -10.90 -6.02
CA GLN A 42 3.20 -9.66 -6.79
C GLN A 42 2.53 -9.79 -8.17
N ASN A 43 2.79 -10.90 -8.86
CA ASN A 43 2.26 -11.18 -10.21
C ASN A 43 0.77 -11.60 -10.22
N ARG A 44 0.15 -11.72 -9.06
CA ARG A 44 -1.26 -12.16 -8.89
C ARG A 44 -2.15 -11.07 -8.32
N ILE A 45 -1.57 -9.92 -8.00
CA ILE A 45 -2.23 -8.73 -7.47
C ILE A 45 -2.41 -7.77 -8.64
N SER A 46 -3.64 -7.29 -8.85
CA SER A 46 -3.93 -6.30 -9.89
C SER A 46 -3.33 -4.94 -9.53
N ASN A 47 -3.05 -4.13 -10.55
CA ASN A 47 -2.55 -2.76 -10.36
C ASN A 47 -3.54 -1.90 -9.56
N GLU A 48 -4.84 -2.13 -9.75
CA GLU A 48 -5.93 -1.51 -8.98
C GLU A 48 -5.86 -1.89 -7.51
N THR A 49 -5.58 -3.17 -7.19
CA THR A 49 -5.41 -3.62 -5.80
C THR A 49 -4.21 -2.93 -5.14
N TYR A 50 -3.08 -2.76 -5.86
CA TYR A 50 -1.95 -2.01 -5.33
C TYR A 50 -2.30 -0.56 -5.02
N LEU A 51 -3.03 0.09 -5.94
CA LEU A 51 -3.48 1.46 -5.74
C LEU A 51 -4.38 1.58 -4.51
N ASP A 52 -5.31 0.65 -4.32
CA ASP A 52 -6.21 0.63 -3.16
C ASP A 52 -5.47 0.35 -1.85
N LEU A 53 -4.41 -0.47 -1.88
CA LEU A 53 -3.54 -0.67 -0.72
C LEU A 53 -2.76 0.61 -0.37
N PHE A 54 -2.22 1.33 -1.35
CA PHE A 54 -1.57 2.63 -1.09
C PHE A 54 -2.58 3.64 -0.53
N LYS A 55 -3.76 3.76 -1.14
CA LYS A 55 -4.83 4.64 -0.63
C LYS A 55 -5.19 4.29 0.81
N PHE A 56 -5.30 3.01 1.12
CA PHE A 56 -5.56 2.58 2.49
C PHE A 56 -4.45 3.02 3.45
N ILE A 57 -3.18 2.80 3.12
CA ILE A 57 -2.05 3.22 3.97
C ILE A 57 -2.04 4.75 4.13
N LEU A 58 -2.21 5.48 3.03
CA LEU A 58 -2.21 6.95 3.03
C LEU A 58 -3.35 7.54 3.87
N TYR A 59 -4.57 7.04 3.68
CA TYR A 59 -5.78 7.63 4.25
C TYR A 59 -6.18 7.05 5.60
N GLU A 60 -6.12 5.73 5.73
CA GLU A 60 -6.61 5.08 6.95
C GLU A 60 -5.52 4.95 8.01
N ARG A 61 -4.24 4.99 7.62
CA ARG A 61 -3.12 4.91 8.57
C ARG A 61 -2.44 6.24 8.76
N ILE A 62 -1.95 6.84 7.69
CA ILE A 62 -1.12 8.03 7.78
C ILE A 62 -1.96 9.29 8.09
N GLU A 63 -3.13 9.45 7.48
CA GLU A 63 -4.00 10.62 7.72
C GLU A 63 -4.79 10.53 9.04
N LYS A 64 -5.46 9.40 9.29
CA LYS A 64 -6.47 9.27 10.37
C LYS A 64 -5.91 9.02 11.76
N GLU A 65 -4.83 8.27 11.89
CA GLU A 65 -4.35 7.83 13.19
C GLU A 65 -2.83 7.85 13.25
N LEU A 66 -2.30 8.83 14.00
CA LEU A 66 -0.97 8.82 14.60
C LEU A 66 0.16 9.05 13.59
N LEU A 67 0.95 10.09 13.86
CA LEU A 67 2.33 10.24 13.40
C LEU A 67 3.20 9.08 13.92
N ASP A 68 2.78 7.84 13.75
CA ASP A 68 3.60 6.67 13.98
C ASP A 68 4.42 6.52 12.71
N HIS A 69 5.66 7.02 12.77
CA HIS A 69 6.60 7.16 11.67
C HIS A 69 7.01 5.80 11.05
N GLN A 70 6.27 4.73 11.35
CA GLN A 70 6.50 3.35 10.91
C GLN A 70 5.83 3.08 9.56
N TYR A 71 4.75 3.80 9.21
CA TYR A 71 4.07 3.62 7.92
C TYR A 71 4.77 4.34 6.75
N VAL A 72 5.57 5.39 7.01
CA VAL A 72 6.39 6.04 5.97
C VAL A 72 7.48 5.09 5.43
N PRO A 73 8.30 4.44 6.28
CA PRO A 73 9.20 3.37 5.85
C PRO A 73 8.48 2.22 5.15
N LEU A 74 7.28 1.85 5.61
CA LEU A 74 6.47 0.82 4.96
C LEU A 74 6.11 1.19 3.52
N VAL A 75 5.64 2.42 3.27
CA VAL A 75 5.34 2.90 1.91
C VAL A 75 6.58 2.86 1.01
N LYS A 76 7.75 3.26 1.53
CA LYS A 76 9.02 3.23 0.78
C LYS A 76 9.44 1.79 0.43
N GLN A 77 9.38 0.88 1.40
CA GLN A 77 9.71 -0.53 1.19
C GLN A 77 8.72 -1.20 0.23
N PHE A 78 7.42 -0.97 0.43
CA PHE A 78 6.37 -1.47 -0.43
C PHE A 78 6.58 -1.00 -1.87
N TRP A 79 6.79 0.30 -2.09
CA TRP A 79 7.10 0.84 -3.42
C TRP A 79 8.33 0.18 -4.06
N SER A 80 9.40 -0.02 -3.29
CA SER A 80 10.64 -0.64 -3.78
C SER A 80 10.44 -2.09 -4.25
N SER A 81 9.47 -2.80 -3.66
CA SER A 81 9.16 -4.20 -4.02
C SER A 81 8.38 -4.35 -5.33
N LEU A 82 7.83 -3.26 -5.87
CA LEU A 82 6.99 -3.30 -7.06
C LEU A 82 7.80 -3.37 -8.35
N SER A 83 7.21 -4.03 -9.35
CA SER A 83 7.70 -4.01 -10.73
C SER A 83 7.64 -2.60 -11.33
N GLU A 84 8.49 -2.33 -12.32
CA GLU A 84 8.47 -1.05 -13.05
C GLU A 84 7.16 -0.82 -13.82
N GLU A 85 6.51 -1.90 -14.28
CA GLU A 85 5.20 -1.84 -14.92
C GLU A 85 4.13 -1.34 -13.94
N THR A 86 4.08 -1.93 -12.73
CA THR A 86 3.15 -1.51 -11.67
C THR A 86 3.42 -0.08 -11.23
N LYS A 87 4.70 0.31 -11.06
CA LYS A 87 5.05 1.71 -10.74
C LYS A 87 4.57 2.66 -11.84
N SER A 88 4.78 2.31 -13.10
CA SER A 88 4.34 3.11 -14.25
C SER A 88 2.83 3.29 -14.29
N PHE A 89 2.06 2.26 -13.92
CA PHE A 89 0.62 2.38 -13.75
C PHE A 89 0.26 3.34 -12.60
N LEU A 90 0.84 3.13 -11.42
CA LEU A 90 0.53 3.94 -10.24
C LEU A 90 0.86 5.41 -10.44
N MET A 91 1.93 5.72 -11.18
CA MET A 91 2.35 7.10 -11.51
C MET A 91 1.32 7.87 -12.36
N GLN A 92 0.40 7.18 -13.04
CA GLN A 92 -0.65 7.81 -13.83
C GLN A 92 -1.86 8.22 -12.99
N ASP A 93 -1.99 7.68 -11.78
CA ASP A 93 -3.11 7.98 -10.90
C ASP A 93 -2.88 9.29 -10.12
N ARG A 94 -3.94 10.08 -9.94
CA ARG A 94 -3.87 11.38 -9.25
C ARG A 94 -3.35 11.31 -7.81
N HIS A 95 -3.47 10.14 -7.17
CA HIS A 95 -3.02 9.89 -5.80
C HIS A 95 -1.51 9.66 -5.72
N TYR A 96 -0.84 9.46 -6.86
CA TYR A 96 0.61 9.29 -6.91
C TYR A 96 1.35 10.46 -6.29
N GLN A 97 0.87 11.70 -6.40
CA GLN A 97 1.54 12.85 -5.79
C GLN A 97 1.76 12.68 -4.27
N CYS A 98 0.86 11.96 -3.59
CA CYS A 98 1.00 11.66 -2.18
C CYS A 98 2.03 10.56 -1.93
N ILE A 99 2.02 9.51 -2.75
CA ILE A 99 3.03 8.46 -2.73
C ILE A 99 4.41 9.09 -2.96
N ALA A 100 4.55 9.87 -4.04
CA ALA A 100 5.77 10.59 -4.41
C ALA A 100 6.27 11.50 -3.29
N TYR A 101 5.38 12.20 -2.58
CA TYR A 101 5.79 12.99 -1.43
C TYR A 101 6.44 12.12 -0.36
N ILE A 102 5.79 11.02 0.04
CA ILE A 102 6.31 10.11 1.06
C ILE A 102 7.63 9.46 0.63
N LEU A 103 7.77 9.14 -0.65
CA LEU A 103 9.02 8.57 -1.18
C LEU A 103 10.19 9.54 -1.08
N ASN A 104 9.94 10.86 -1.17
CA ASN A 104 10.96 11.90 -1.15
C ASN A 104 11.09 12.61 0.21
N SER A 105 10.18 12.40 1.15
CA SER A 105 10.24 12.99 2.48
C SER A 105 11.27 12.27 3.35
N ASP A 106 11.98 13.00 4.21
CA ASP A 106 12.73 12.34 5.27
C ASP A 106 11.74 11.69 6.24
N ASP A 107 12.14 10.57 6.87
CA ASP A 107 11.24 9.82 7.76
C ASP A 107 10.73 10.64 8.95
N LYS A 108 11.33 11.81 9.20
CA LYS A 108 11.04 12.75 10.29
C LYS A 108 10.28 14.00 9.85
N ASP A 109 10.06 14.18 8.55
CA ASP A 109 9.39 15.37 8.06
C ASP A 109 7.89 15.28 8.32
N PRO A 110 7.27 16.34 8.86
CA PRO A 110 5.83 16.38 9.01
C PRO A 110 5.18 16.38 7.63
N ILE A 111 4.09 15.63 7.50
CA ILE A 111 3.33 15.59 6.25
C ILE A 111 2.70 16.99 6.02
N PRO A 112 2.92 17.61 4.84
CA PRO A 112 2.45 18.94 4.54
C PRO A 112 0.93 19.04 4.59
N ASN A 113 0.45 20.17 5.11
CA ASN A 113 -1.00 20.42 5.23
C ASN A 113 -1.74 20.33 3.89
N ASN A 114 -1.12 20.70 2.76
CA ASN A 114 -1.73 20.58 1.43
C ASN A 114 -1.95 19.12 0.99
N LEU A 115 -1.11 18.19 1.48
CA LEU A 115 -1.31 16.76 1.25
C LEU A 115 -2.37 16.20 2.19
N ILE A 116 -2.41 16.68 3.42
CA ILE A 116 -3.51 16.41 4.35
C ILE A 116 -4.84 16.91 3.76
N ASP A 117 -4.87 18.09 3.15
CA ASP A 117 -6.06 18.62 2.50
C ASP A 117 -6.45 17.81 1.25
N PHE A 118 -5.47 17.35 0.48
CA PHE A 118 -5.72 16.40 -0.61
C PHE A 118 -6.27 15.06 -0.09
N PHE A 119 -5.82 14.62 1.08
CA PHE A 119 -6.35 13.43 1.74
C PHE A 119 -7.80 13.61 2.22
N ARG A 120 -8.09 14.78 2.80
CA ARG A 120 -9.41 15.17 3.30
C ARG A 120 -10.43 15.49 2.23
N CYS A 121 -10.01 15.77 0.99
CA CYS A 121 -10.88 15.91 -0.18
C CYS A 121 -11.48 14.57 -0.64
N ARG A 122 -11.90 13.74 0.31
CA ARG A 122 -12.41 12.38 0.18
C ARG A 122 -13.80 12.30 -0.48
N GLU A 123 -14.42 13.42 -0.81
CA GLU A 123 -15.86 13.49 -1.15
C GLU A 123 -16.21 14.31 -2.41
N LEU A 124 -15.36 14.37 -3.44
CA LEU A 124 -15.74 15.07 -4.69
C LEU A 124 -15.55 14.29 -5.99
N LEU A 125 -15.45 12.95 -5.98
CA LEU A 125 -15.74 12.10 -7.15
C LEU A 125 -16.27 10.74 -6.71
#